data_AF-A0A251SF80-F1
#
_entry.id   AF-A0A251SF80-F1
#
_cell.length_a   1.000
_cell.length_b   1.000
_cell.length_c   1.000
_cell.angle_alpha   90.00
_cell.angle_beta   90.00
_cell.angle_gamma   90.00
#
_symmetry.space_group_name_H-M   'P 1'
#
loop_
_entity.id
_entity.type
_entity.pdbx_description
1 polymer ?
#
loop_
_entity_poly.entity_id
_entity_poly.type
_entity_poly.pdbx_seq_one_letter_code
_entity_poly.pdbx_strand_id
1 'polypeptide(L)'
;MQASLLSTLPNHTTILPPTSFRTHHTQTHKPYSLSVRATTETTTTPSPPLTTTTDPSPKLNKYSSRITEPKSQGASQAVLYGVGLSDDDLSKPQIGISSVWYEGNTCNMHLLNLSEAVKEGVQEAGMIGFRFNTIGVSDAISMGTRGMCYSLQSRDLIADSIETVMSAQWYDGNISIPGCDKNMPGTIMAMGRLNRPSIMIYGGTIKPGHFEGHTFDIVSAFQVYGEYVSGSINDDQRINVLKNSCPGAGACGGMYTANTMASAIEAMGMSLPYSSSTPAEDPLKLDECRLAGKYLLDLIKMDLKPKDIITEKSLRNAMVTVMALGGSTNAVLHLIAIARSVGLSLTLDDFQKVSDEIPFLADLKPSGKYVMEDVHKIGGTPAVLRYLLELGYLDGDCITVTGKTLAENAKLFPPLSEGQQIIRPPTNPIKETGHIQILYGNLAPNGSVAKITGKEGLYFSGPALVFEGEESMIAAISEDPSSFKGKVVVIRGEGPKGGPGMPEMLTPTSAIMGAGLGKEVALLTDGRFSGGSHGYVVGHICPEAQEGGPIGLIENGDIITIDITKRRMDVDLTDKELEERRKTWTAPAYKANRGVLYKYIKNVQSASNGCVTDE
;
A
#
# COMPACT_ATOMS: atom_id res chain seq x y z
N MET A 1 15.17 55.23 -32.55
CA MET A 1 15.82 56.55 -32.43
C MET A 1 17.31 56.29 -32.26
N GLN A 2 18.08 56.32 -33.36
CA GLN A 2 19.09 57.36 -33.71
C GLN A 2 20.29 57.36 -32.75
N ALA A 3 21.56 57.30 -33.16
CA ALA A 3 22.24 57.82 -34.36
C ALA A 3 23.59 57.07 -34.59
N SER A 4 23.96 56.64 -35.82
CA SER A 4 24.88 57.26 -36.84
C SER A 4 26.36 57.42 -36.42
N LEU A 5 27.43 57.09 -37.16
CA LEU A 5 27.86 57.52 -38.52
C LEU A 5 29.01 56.60 -39.05
N LEU A 6 28.95 56.07 -40.29
CA LEU A 6 29.68 56.44 -41.57
C LEU A 6 31.20 56.06 -41.62
N SER A 7 31.64 55.03 -42.37
CA SER A 7 31.95 54.88 -43.84
C SER A 7 33.32 55.44 -44.29
N THR A 8 34.20 54.71 -44.97
CA THR A 8 34.23 54.53 -46.45
C THR A 8 35.33 53.55 -46.95
N LEU A 9 35.10 52.98 -48.15
CA LEU A 9 35.75 51.92 -48.97
C LEU A 9 36.97 52.44 -49.82
N PRO A 10 37.48 51.82 -50.95
CA PRO A 10 37.32 50.48 -51.58
C PRO A 10 38.59 49.81 -52.25
N ASN A 11 38.38 48.61 -52.85
CA ASN A 11 38.86 48.08 -54.15
C ASN A 11 40.11 47.15 -54.33
N HIS A 12 39.80 45.89 -54.70
CA HIS A 12 40.19 45.08 -55.88
C HIS A 12 41.63 44.62 -56.24
N THR A 13 41.68 43.31 -56.59
CA THR A 13 42.56 42.57 -57.56
C THR A 13 44.03 42.33 -57.17
N THR A 14 44.67 41.16 -57.36
CA THR A 14 44.77 40.33 -58.58
C THR A 14 45.39 38.94 -58.28
N ILE A 15 45.09 37.99 -59.18
CA ILE A 15 45.57 36.59 -59.31
C ILE A 15 47.00 36.53 -59.94
N LEU A 16 47.77 35.45 -59.72
CA LEU A 16 48.55 34.64 -60.72
C LEU A 16 49.39 33.49 -60.05
N PRO A 17 49.81 32.42 -60.79
CA PRO A 17 50.01 31.02 -60.34
C PRO A 17 51.47 30.53 -60.58
N PRO A 18 51.79 29.27 -60.99
CA PRO A 18 51.47 27.91 -60.50
C PRO A 18 52.74 27.14 -60.03
N THR A 19 52.64 25.96 -59.39
CA THR A 19 53.58 24.83 -59.65
C THR A 19 53.17 23.49 -59.02
N SER A 20 53.21 22.47 -59.89
CA SER A 20 53.48 21.03 -59.71
C SER A 20 52.59 20.11 -58.86
N PHE A 21 51.87 19.26 -59.60
CA PHE A 21 51.35 17.94 -59.24
C PHE A 21 52.44 16.91 -58.89
N ARG A 22 52.18 16.05 -57.89
CA ARG A 22 52.17 14.55 -57.95
C ARG A 22 51.99 13.97 -56.53
N THR A 23 50.76 13.62 -56.16
CA THR A 23 50.20 12.24 -56.05
C THR A 23 50.84 11.32 -55.01
N HIS A 24 50.12 11.08 -53.90
CA HIS A 24 49.84 9.73 -53.40
C HIS A 24 48.56 9.70 -52.56
N HIS A 25 47.84 8.59 -52.70
CA HIS A 25 46.47 8.32 -52.27
C HIS A 25 46.16 8.61 -50.80
N THR A 26 45.11 9.41 -50.55
CA THR A 26 44.36 9.38 -49.29
C THR A 26 43.34 8.25 -49.35
N GLN A 27 43.50 7.24 -48.49
CA GLN A 27 42.44 6.28 -48.21
C GLN A 27 41.25 7.02 -47.61
N THR A 28 40.08 6.83 -48.21
CA THR A 28 38.79 7.27 -47.71
C THR A 28 38.51 6.60 -46.36
N HIS A 29 38.50 7.38 -45.28
CA HIS A 29 37.93 6.94 -44.01
C HIS A 29 36.42 6.74 -44.18
N LYS A 30 35.97 5.48 -44.15
CA LYS A 30 34.56 5.15 -43.91
C LYS A 30 34.19 5.66 -42.52
N PRO A 31 33.04 6.35 -42.33
CA PRO A 31 32.54 6.60 -40.99
C PRO A 31 32.08 5.26 -40.41
N TYR A 32 32.70 4.82 -39.31
CA TYR A 32 32.16 3.75 -38.49
C TYR A 32 30.86 4.26 -37.86
N SER A 33 29.72 3.86 -38.42
CA SER A 33 28.43 4.02 -37.75
C SER A 33 28.40 3.04 -36.57
N LEU A 34 28.64 3.53 -35.36
CA LEU A 34 28.33 2.80 -34.14
C LEU A 34 26.80 2.73 -34.02
N SER A 35 26.21 1.64 -34.50
CA SER A 35 24.80 1.35 -34.21
C SER A 35 24.72 0.75 -32.80
N VAL A 36 24.46 1.60 -31.81
CA VAL A 36 23.99 1.13 -30.50
C VAL A 36 22.55 0.68 -30.70
N ARG A 37 22.35 -0.64 -30.85
CA ARG A 37 21.02 -1.23 -30.71
C ARG A 37 20.68 -1.22 -29.23
N ALA A 38 19.88 -0.25 -28.80
CA ALA A 38 19.15 -0.36 -27.55
C ALA A 38 18.11 -1.47 -27.74
N THR A 39 18.35 -2.64 -27.17
CA THR A 39 17.29 -3.61 -26.91
C THR A 39 16.40 -3.01 -25.83
N THR A 40 15.18 -2.63 -26.18
CA THR A 40 14.15 -2.29 -25.22
C THR A 40 13.62 -3.58 -24.60
N GLU A 41 14.40 -4.20 -23.71
CA GLU A 41 13.80 -4.92 -22.60
C GLU A 41 13.32 -3.84 -21.63
N THR A 42 12.03 -3.78 -21.36
CA THR A 42 11.42 -2.89 -20.37
C THR A 42 11.80 -3.39 -18.97
N THR A 43 13.07 -3.22 -18.58
CA THR A 43 13.56 -3.47 -17.23
C THR A 43 13.49 -2.18 -16.43
N THR A 44 12.69 -2.16 -15.37
CA THR A 44 12.51 -1.00 -14.48
C THR A 44 13.78 -0.66 -13.68
N THR A 45 14.65 -1.64 -13.40
CA THR A 45 15.83 -1.48 -12.54
C THR A 45 17.11 -2.09 -13.14
N PRO A 46 18.31 -1.63 -12.77
CA PRO A 46 19.57 -2.14 -13.31
C PRO A 46 19.81 -3.62 -12.96
N SER A 47 20.16 -4.43 -13.95
CA SER A 47 20.62 -5.82 -13.75
C SER A 47 22.02 -5.88 -13.13
N PRO A 48 22.35 -6.96 -12.38
CA PRO A 48 23.71 -7.15 -11.86
C PRO A 48 24.71 -7.29 -13.03
N PRO A 49 25.97 -6.87 -12.86
CA PRO A 49 27.02 -7.08 -13.85
C PRO A 49 27.20 -8.58 -14.12
N LEU A 50 27.51 -8.93 -15.39
CA LEU A 50 27.82 -10.30 -15.79
C LEU A 50 29.03 -10.82 -15.00
N THR A 51 28.88 -11.95 -14.33
CA THR A 51 29.95 -12.64 -13.60
C THR A 51 30.95 -13.25 -14.60
N THR A 52 32.21 -12.83 -14.53
CA THR A 52 33.32 -13.39 -15.33
C THR A 52 34.17 -14.40 -14.54
N THR A 53 33.71 -14.84 -13.37
CA THR A 53 34.48 -15.68 -12.44
C THR A 53 34.26 -17.17 -12.70
N THR A 54 35.34 -17.96 -12.61
CA THR A 54 35.36 -19.42 -12.74
C THR A 54 35.12 -20.16 -11.41
N ASP A 55 34.84 -19.44 -10.33
CA ASP A 55 34.56 -20.00 -9.00
C ASP A 55 33.10 -20.46 -8.90
N PRO A 56 32.83 -21.72 -8.52
CA PRO A 56 31.47 -22.26 -8.41
C PRO A 56 30.67 -21.72 -7.21
N SER A 57 31.27 -20.96 -6.30
CA SER A 57 30.56 -20.37 -5.16
C SER A 57 29.71 -19.14 -5.57
N PRO A 58 28.45 -19.02 -5.10
CA PRO A 58 27.58 -17.91 -5.48
C PRO A 58 28.10 -16.58 -4.92
N LYS A 59 28.30 -15.61 -5.80
CA LYS A 59 28.70 -14.23 -5.44
C LYS A 59 27.61 -13.58 -4.58
N LEU A 60 27.95 -13.19 -3.35
CA LEU A 60 26.99 -12.60 -2.40
C LEU A 60 26.77 -11.10 -2.64
N ASN A 61 27.78 -10.39 -3.13
CA ASN A 61 27.75 -8.95 -3.45
C ASN A 61 27.39 -8.71 -4.93
N LYS A 62 26.32 -9.35 -5.42
CA LYS A 62 25.93 -9.36 -6.86
C LYS A 62 25.80 -7.96 -7.46
N TYR A 63 25.24 -7.01 -6.73
CA TYR A 63 25.02 -5.65 -7.18
C TYR A 63 26.13 -4.73 -6.72
N SER A 64 26.51 -4.76 -5.44
CA SER A 64 27.47 -3.80 -4.89
C SER A 64 28.87 -3.98 -5.47
N SER A 65 29.22 -5.19 -5.93
CA SER A 65 30.44 -5.43 -6.72
C SER A 65 30.59 -4.50 -7.91
N ARG A 66 29.48 -3.98 -8.48
CA ARG A 66 29.53 -3.00 -9.56
C ARG A 66 30.26 -1.73 -9.18
N ILE A 67 30.21 -1.33 -7.90
CA ILE A 67 30.82 -0.10 -7.38
C ILE A 67 32.02 -0.38 -6.46
N THR A 68 32.19 -1.59 -5.94
CA THR A 68 33.29 -1.94 -5.03
C THR A 68 34.49 -2.60 -5.71
N GLU A 69 34.33 -3.32 -6.82
CA GLU A 69 35.43 -4.10 -7.42
C GLU A 69 36.18 -3.40 -8.58
N PRO A 70 35.51 -2.78 -9.58
CA PRO A 70 36.22 -2.25 -10.73
C PRO A 70 37.11 -1.07 -10.37
N LYS A 71 38.36 -1.07 -10.85
CA LYS A 71 39.29 0.08 -10.69
C LYS A 71 38.72 1.38 -11.28
N SER A 72 37.86 1.29 -12.29
CA SER A 72 37.15 2.45 -12.86
C SER A 72 36.11 3.06 -11.93
N GLN A 73 35.81 2.42 -10.81
CA GLN A 73 34.89 2.88 -9.76
C GLN A 73 35.63 3.42 -8.52
N GLY A 74 36.88 3.90 -8.70
CA GLY A 74 37.67 4.49 -7.62
C GLY A 74 36.96 5.64 -6.89
N ALA A 75 36.13 6.43 -7.60
CA ALA A 75 35.33 7.48 -6.97
C ALA A 75 34.26 6.91 -6.00
N SER A 76 33.60 5.82 -6.39
CA SER A 76 32.61 5.12 -5.57
C SER A 76 33.28 4.52 -4.33
N GLN A 77 34.41 3.83 -4.52
CA GLN A 77 35.24 3.29 -3.44
C GLN A 77 35.69 4.40 -2.46
N ALA A 78 36.15 5.55 -2.97
CA ALA A 78 36.54 6.69 -2.14
C ALA A 78 35.41 7.19 -1.22
N VAL A 79 34.18 7.27 -1.73
CA VAL A 79 33.01 7.64 -0.91
C VAL A 79 32.71 6.56 0.13
N LEU A 80 32.83 5.28 -0.23
CA LEU A 80 32.63 4.16 0.70
C LEU A 80 33.65 4.16 1.85
N TYR A 81 34.93 4.44 1.56
CA TYR A 81 35.93 4.68 2.61
C TYR A 81 35.55 5.89 3.48
N GLY A 82 35.07 6.97 2.87
CA GLY A 82 34.65 8.19 3.58
C GLY A 82 33.51 7.95 4.58
N VAL A 83 32.60 7.02 4.31
CA VAL A 83 31.54 6.61 5.26
C VAL A 83 31.99 5.53 6.25
N GLY A 84 33.26 5.12 6.21
CA GLY A 84 33.92 4.30 7.23
C GLY A 84 34.14 2.83 6.87
N LEU A 85 33.97 2.42 5.60
CA LEU A 85 34.30 1.04 5.20
C LEU A 85 35.81 0.83 5.08
N SER A 86 36.26 -0.38 5.40
CA SER A 86 37.63 -0.85 5.14
C SER A 86 37.74 -1.61 3.82
N ASP A 87 38.97 -1.97 3.41
CA ASP A 87 39.20 -2.83 2.23
C ASP A 87 38.43 -4.15 2.32
N ASP A 88 38.44 -4.78 3.50
CA ASP A 88 37.74 -6.05 3.74
C ASP A 88 36.21 -5.89 3.59
N ASP A 89 35.67 -4.72 3.94
CA ASP A 89 34.24 -4.44 3.85
C ASP A 89 33.75 -4.30 2.41
N LEU A 90 34.60 -3.85 1.48
CA LEU A 90 34.23 -3.69 0.07
C LEU A 90 33.87 -5.01 -0.63
N SER A 91 34.28 -6.14 -0.06
CA SER A 91 33.93 -7.48 -0.56
C SER A 91 32.58 -8.01 -0.04
N LYS A 92 32.03 -7.39 1.01
CA LYS A 92 30.81 -7.86 1.68
C LYS A 92 29.54 -7.37 0.98
N PRO A 93 28.42 -8.10 1.09
CA PRO A 93 27.12 -7.61 0.64
C PRO A 93 26.72 -6.32 1.35
N GLN A 94 26.15 -5.38 0.61
CA GLN A 94 25.62 -4.11 1.13
C GLN A 94 24.11 -4.16 1.21
N ILE A 95 23.56 -3.95 2.41
CA ILE A 95 22.15 -4.06 2.71
C ILE A 95 21.56 -2.67 2.90
N GLY A 96 20.57 -2.33 2.07
CA GLY A 96 19.74 -1.15 2.27
C GLY A 96 18.75 -1.41 3.40
N ILE A 97 18.82 -0.63 4.48
CA ILE A 97 17.88 -0.72 5.59
C ILE A 97 16.93 0.47 5.48
N SER A 98 15.74 0.25 4.91
CA SER A 98 14.76 1.28 4.56
C SER A 98 13.68 1.45 5.61
N SER A 99 13.91 2.32 6.59
CA SER A 99 12.89 2.66 7.58
C SER A 99 11.92 3.73 7.05
N VAL A 100 10.75 3.82 7.69
CA VAL A 100 9.75 4.87 7.46
C VAL A 100 9.55 5.69 8.73
N TRP A 101 10.64 6.02 9.41
CA TRP A 101 10.62 6.73 10.69
C TRP A 101 10.32 8.22 10.50
N TYR A 102 9.50 8.76 11.40
CA TYR A 102 9.36 10.19 11.67
C TYR A 102 8.65 10.37 13.02
N GLU A 103 8.87 11.50 13.68
CA GLU A 103 8.44 11.70 15.08
C GLU A 103 6.94 11.97 15.24
N GLY A 104 6.33 12.64 14.26
CA GLY A 104 4.95 13.15 14.36
C GLY A 104 3.83 12.11 14.25
N ASN A 105 4.12 10.81 14.39
CA ASN A 105 3.11 9.75 14.36
C ASN A 105 3.50 8.59 15.26
N THR A 106 2.54 8.09 16.05
CA THR A 106 2.74 6.94 16.95
C THR A 106 3.15 5.69 16.20
N CYS A 107 2.65 5.50 14.96
CA CYS A 107 2.97 4.33 14.16
C CYS A 107 4.44 4.27 13.70
N ASN A 108 5.15 5.40 13.71
CA ASN A 108 6.47 5.52 13.07
C ASN A 108 7.58 6.00 14.00
N MET A 109 7.25 6.64 15.13
CA MET A 109 8.24 7.30 15.99
C MET A 109 9.32 6.36 16.56
N HIS A 110 9.04 5.07 16.71
CA HIS A 110 9.96 4.06 17.24
C HIS A 110 10.83 3.38 16.18
N LEU A 111 10.53 3.56 14.89
CA LEU A 111 11.17 2.81 13.80
C LEU A 111 12.67 3.14 13.65
N LEU A 112 13.15 4.27 14.17
CA LEU A 112 14.58 4.58 14.19
C LEU A 112 15.37 3.62 15.07
N ASN A 113 14.80 3.25 16.23
CA ASN A 113 15.41 2.31 17.16
C ASN A 113 15.40 0.90 16.58
N LEU A 114 14.30 0.51 15.92
CA LEU A 114 14.22 -0.75 15.18
C LEU A 114 15.26 -0.80 14.04
N SER A 115 15.43 0.31 13.32
CA SER A 115 16.42 0.45 12.25
C SER A 115 17.86 0.26 12.75
N GLU A 116 18.18 0.74 13.95
CA GLU A 116 19.48 0.49 14.57
C GLU A 116 19.66 -0.99 14.92
N ALA A 117 18.65 -1.63 15.53
CA ALA A 117 18.71 -3.07 15.83
C ALA A 117 18.85 -3.95 14.57
N VAL A 118 18.21 -3.57 13.46
CA VAL A 118 18.42 -4.25 12.16
C VAL A 118 19.87 -4.08 11.70
N LYS A 119 20.44 -2.88 11.81
CA LYS A 119 21.83 -2.64 11.41
C LYS A 119 22.81 -3.46 12.24
N GLU A 120 22.61 -3.54 13.55
CA GLU A 120 23.37 -4.43 14.44
C GLU A 120 23.34 -5.88 13.92
N GLY A 121 22.13 -6.41 13.67
CA GLY A 121 21.96 -7.78 13.16
C GLY A 121 22.58 -8.04 11.79
N VAL A 122 22.56 -7.05 10.88
CA VAL A 122 23.21 -7.13 9.57
C VAL A 122 24.75 -7.18 9.73
N GLN A 123 25.30 -6.39 10.63
CA GLN A 123 26.75 -6.37 10.91
C GLN A 123 27.21 -7.65 11.59
N GLU A 124 26.45 -8.18 12.55
CA GLU A 124 26.70 -9.47 13.21
C GLU A 124 26.70 -10.64 12.20
N ALA A 125 25.87 -10.54 11.15
CA ALA A 125 25.84 -11.51 10.06
C ALA A 125 27.01 -11.35 9.05
N GLY A 126 27.93 -10.40 9.26
CA GLY A 126 29.10 -10.19 8.40
C GLY A 126 28.79 -9.44 7.10
N MET A 127 27.73 -8.64 7.07
CA MET A 127 27.35 -7.78 5.94
C MET A 127 27.45 -6.29 6.32
N ILE A 128 27.32 -5.39 5.33
CA ILE A 128 27.32 -3.95 5.56
C ILE A 128 25.88 -3.43 5.61
N GLY A 129 25.48 -2.82 6.71
CA GLY A 129 24.16 -2.19 6.87
C GLY A 129 24.20 -0.68 6.61
N PHE A 130 23.58 -0.25 5.50
CA PHE A 130 23.37 1.17 5.19
C PHE A 130 21.91 1.55 5.43
N ARG A 131 21.67 2.25 6.55
CA ARG A 131 20.36 2.80 6.87
C ARG A 131 20.04 4.00 6.00
N PHE A 132 18.85 4.00 5.42
CA PHE A 132 18.23 5.17 4.84
C PHE A 132 16.76 5.20 5.24
N ASN A 133 16.13 6.36 5.10
CA ASN A 133 14.76 6.56 5.56
C ASN A 133 13.94 7.22 4.45
N THR A 134 12.70 6.77 4.29
CA THR A 134 11.72 7.40 3.39
C THR A 134 10.61 8.08 4.19
N ILE A 135 9.76 8.85 3.49
CA ILE A 135 8.62 9.55 4.08
C ILE A 135 7.50 8.59 4.45
N GLY A 136 6.61 9.05 5.33
CA GLY A 136 5.31 8.45 5.58
C GLY A 136 4.30 9.54 5.94
N VAL A 137 3.02 9.19 6.00
CA VAL A 137 1.95 10.09 6.47
C VAL A 137 1.05 9.35 7.45
N SER A 138 0.48 10.09 8.40
CA SER A 138 -0.45 9.52 9.38
C SER A 138 -1.87 9.62 8.86
N ASP A 139 -2.47 8.48 8.52
CA ASP A 139 -3.89 8.41 8.19
C ASP A 139 -4.75 8.90 9.36
N ALA A 140 -4.37 8.56 10.60
CA ALA A 140 -5.12 8.95 11.78
C ALA A 140 -5.19 10.47 11.97
N ILE A 141 -4.08 11.18 11.79
CA ILE A 141 -4.01 12.65 11.92
C ILE A 141 -4.69 13.36 10.73
N SER A 142 -4.52 12.82 9.53
CA SER A 142 -5.03 13.47 8.30
C SER A 142 -6.52 13.23 8.05
N MET A 143 -7.13 12.25 8.74
CA MET A 143 -8.55 11.92 8.65
C MET A 143 -9.45 13.14 8.85
N GLY A 144 -10.48 13.28 8.01
CA GLY A 144 -11.42 14.41 8.06
C GLY A 144 -10.84 15.75 7.58
N THR A 145 -9.66 15.74 6.93
CA THR A 145 -9.04 16.93 6.35
C THR A 145 -8.58 16.68 4.91
N ARG A 146 -8.34 17.75 4.15
CA ARG A 146 -7.72 17.66 2.81
C ARG A 146 -6.30 17.06 2.83
N GLY A 147 -5.67 16.92 4.00
CA GLY A 147 -4.43 16.15 4.14
C GLY A 147 -4.57 14.68 3.71
N MET A 148 -5.77 14.10 3.85
CA MET A 148 -6.05 12.72 3.46
C MET A 148 -5.87 12.46 1.95
N CYS A 149 -5.94 13.49 1.11
CA CYS A 149 -5.62 13.40 -0.32
C CYS A 149 -4.17 12.96 -0.59
N TYR A 150 -3.26 13.16 0.38
CA TYR A 150 -1.86 12.78 0.28
C TYR A 150 -1.57 11.39 0.86
N SER A 151 -2.59 10.69 1.37
CA SER A 151 -2.46 9.35 1.96
C SER A 151 -2.09 8.29 0.93
N LEU A 152 -3.02 7.90 0.05
CA LEU A 152 -2.83 6.72 -0.81
C LEU A 152 -1.57 6.84 -1.68
N GLN A 153 -1.37 8.00 -2.30
CA GLN A 153 -0.19 8.25 -3.15
C GLN A 153 1.15 8.14 -2.40
N SER A 154 1.15 8.24 -1.06
CA SER A 154 2.39 8.02 -0.29
C SER A 154 2.89 6.59 -0.42
N ARG A 155 2.01 5.62 -0.70
CA ARG A 155 2.38 4.24 -1.06
C ARG A 155 3.33 4.24 -2.26
N ASP A 156 2.92 4.89 -3.34
CA ASP A 156 3.67 4.92 -4.60
C ASP A 156 4.96 5.72 -4.45
N LEU A 157 4.90 6.84 -3.73
CA LEU A 157 6.08 7.64 -3.42
C LEU A 157 7.10 6.86 -2.56
N ILE A 158 6.64 6.05 -1.59
CA ILE A 158 7.50 5.15 -0.81
C ILE A 158 8.14 4.11 -1.72
N ALA A 159 7.36 3.50 -2.63
CA ALA A 159 7.87 2.52 -3.58
C ALA A 159 8.99 3.13 -4.44
N ASP A 160 8.73 4.28 -5.05
CA ASP A 160 9.68 5.00 -5.89
C ASP A 160 10.94 5.42 -5.10
N SER A 161 10.78 5.82 -3.84
CA SER A 161 11.90 6.24 -2.99
C SER A 161 12.86 5.10 -2.69
N ILE A 162 12.33 3.93 -2.32
CA ILE A 162 13.15 2.74 -2.02
C ILE A 162 13.80 2.21 -3.30
N GLU A 163 13.04 2.11 -4.39
CA GLU A 163 13.54 1.71 -5.71
C GLU A 163 14.70 2.61 -6.17
N THR A 164 14.57 3.92 -5.97
CA THR A 164 15.60 4.91 -6.33
C THR A 164 16.89 4.66 -5.55
N VAL A 165 16.83 4.58 -4.22
CA VAL A 165 18.03 4.41 -3.39
C VAL A 165 18.69 3.07 -3.66
N MET A 166 17.92 1.98 -3.69
CA MET A 166 18.46 0.64 -3.94
C MET A 166 19.14 0.54 -5.32
N SER A 167 18.55 1.16 -6.35
CA SER A 167 19.10 1.14 -7.71
C SER A 167 20.35 2.01 -7.84
N ALA A 168 20.31 3.25 -7.33
CA ALA A 168 21.41 4.19 -7.43
C ALA A 168 22.64 3.73 -6.62
N GLN A 169 22.41 3.15 -5.44
CA GLN A 169 23.45 2.76 -4.51
C GLN A 169 23.92 1.31 -4.70
N TRP A 170 23.34 0.56 -5.63
CA TRP A 170 23.72 -0.83 -5.95
C TRP A 170 23.68 -1.80 -4.75
N TYR A 171 22.77 -1.60 -3.79
CA TYR A 171 22.64 -2.49 -2.63
C TYR A 171 22.16 -3.89 -3.02
N ASP A 172 22.72 -4.93 -2.39
CA ASP A 172 22.51 -6.34 -2.73
C ASP A 172 21.19 -6.90 -2.22
N GLY A 173 20.70 -6.38 -1.10
CA GLY A 173 19.44 -6.78 -0.48
C GLY A 173 18.83 -5.67 0.36
N ASN A 174 17.57 -5.84 0.76
CA ASN A 174 16.82 -4.81 1.47
C ASN A 174 16.09 -5.35 2.71
N ILE A 175 16.14 -4.60 3.82
CA ILE A 175 15.25 -4.80 4.95
C ILE A 175 14.44 -3.53 5.11
N SER A 176 13.13 -3.62 4.88
CA SER A 176 12.24 -2.48 5.08
C SER A 176 11.56 -2.55 6.44
N ILE A 177 11.39 -1.38 7.07
CA ILE A 177 10.80 -1.26 8.41
C ILE A 177 9.61 -0.27 8.34
N PRO A 178 8.47 -0.68 7.73
CA PRO A 178 7.24 0.12 7.69
C PRO A 178 6.43 -0.01 8.99
N GLY A 179 5.72 1.06 9.36
CA GLY A 179 4.90 1.07 10.59
C GLY A 179 3.45 1.53 10.42
N CYS A 180 3.10 2.19 9.31
CA CYS A 180 1.75 2.73 9.09
C CYS A 180 1.15 2.23 7.77
N ASP A 181 -0.18 2.30 7.69
CA ASP A 181 -1.08 1.82 6.63
C ASP A 181 -0.44 1.69 5.23
N LYS A 182 -0.08 2.81 4.59
CA LYS A 182 0.43 2.84 3.20
C LYS A 182 1.90 2.42 3.07
N ASN A 183 2.63 2.36 4.18
CA ASN A 183 4.08 2.07 4.19
C ASN A 183 4.34 0.63 3.78
N MET A 184 3.61 -0.33 4.34
CA MET A 184 3.77 -1.76 4.07
C MET A 184 3.66 -2.07 2.57
N PRO A 185 2.55 -1.75 1.88
CA PRO A 185 2.46 -2.02 0.44
C PRO A 185 3.51 -1.26 -0.38
N GLY A 186 3.86 -0.02 -0.03
CA GLY A 186 4.91 0.73 -0.73
C GLY A 186 6.27 0.02 -0.69
N THR A 187 6.64 -0.55 0.47
CA THR A 187 7.89 -1.32 0.61
C THR A 187 7.88 -2.61 -0.23
N ILE A 188 6.79 -3.38 -0.20
CA ILE A 188 6.67 -4.62 -0.99
C ILE A 188 6.64 -4.32 -2.50
N MET A 189 5.98 -3.24 -2.93
CA MET A 189 6.00 -2.80 -4.31
C MET A 189 7.45 -2.55 -4.78
N ALA A 190 8.25 -1.81 -4.02
CA ALA A 190 9.67 -1.59 -4.33
C ALA A 190 10.46 -2.90 -4.41
N MET A 191 10.27 -3.82 -3.45
CA MET A 191 10.93 -5.13 -3.44
C MET A 191 10.59 -5.94 -4.70
N GLY A 192 9.32 -5.94 -5.12
CA GLY A 192 8.88 -6.62 -6.33
C GLY A 192 9.51 -6.06 -7.62
N ARG A 193 9.58 -4.72 -7.72
CA ARG A 193 10.22 -4.01 -8.86
C ARG A 193 11.72 -4.30 -8.95
N LEU A 194 12.42 -4.28 -7.81
CA LEU A 194 13.87 -4.50 -7.72
C LEU A 194 14.24 -5.98 -7.88
N ASN A 195 13.39 -6.88 -7.38
CA ASN A 195 13.62 -8.31 -7.29
C ASN A 195 15.00 -8.67 -6.70
N ARG A 196 15.39 -8.03 -5.60
CA ARG A 196 16.59 -8.34 -4.82
C ARG A 196 16.19 -9.01 -3.50
N PRO A 197 16.98 -9.94 -2.92
CA PRO A 197 16.66 -10.57 -1.64
C PRO A 197 16.21 -9.53 -0.62
N SER A 198 15.01 -9.69 -0.08
CA SER A 198 14.38 -8.67 0.76
C SER A 198 13.50 -9.25 1.85
N ILE A 199 13.41 -8.54 2.98
CA ILE A 199 12.53 -8.86 4.11
C ILE A 199 11.78 -7.60 4.53
N MET A 200 10.48 -7.72 4.80
CA MET A 200 9.72 -6.67 5.50
C MET A 200 9.63 -7.00 6.98
N ILE A 201 9.98 -6.04 7.84
CA ILE A 201 9.75 -6.09 9.29
C ILE A 201 8.66 -5.08 9.63
N TYR A 202 7.49 -5.58 10.03
CA TYR A 202 6.44 -4.67 10.49
C TYR A 202 6.84 -4.03 11.82
N GLY A 203 6.64 -2.71 11.93
CA GLY A 203 6.93 -1.94 13.14
C GLY A 203 6.14 -2.39 14.37
N GLY A 204 5.01 -3.09 14.19
CA GLY A 204 4.20 -3.62 15.28
C GLY A 204 2.97 -2.75 15.59
N THR A 205 1.98 -3.37 16.20
CA THR A 205 0.72 -2.72 16.58
C THR A 205 0.88 -1.94 17.90
N ILE A 206 0.12 -0.86 18.06
CA ILE A 206 0.00 -0.12 19.32
C ILE A 206 -0.78 -0.96 20.33
N LYS A 207 -0.40 -0.85 21.61
CA LYS A 207 -1.21 -1.41 22.70
C LYS A 207 -2.51 -0.61 22.86
N PRO A 208 -3.62 -1.26 23.24
CA PRO A 208 -4.83 -0.52 23.58
C PRO A 208 -4.60 0.36 24.80
N GLY A 209 -5.24 1.52 24.82
CA GLY A 209 -5.20 2.41 25.98
C GLY A 209 -6.16 1.98 27.06
N HIS A 210 -5.79 2.17 28.33
CA HIS A 210 -6.61 1.77 29.48
C HIS A 210 -6.73 2.91 30.48
N PHE A 211 -7.96 3.29 30.82
CA PHE A 211 -8.24 4.32 31.82
C PHE A 211 -9.58 4.04 32.52
N GLU A 212 -9.58 4.05 33.87
CA GLU A 212 -10.78 3.81 34.71
C GLU A 212 -11.58 2.55 34.36
N GLY A 213 -10.90 1.46 33.97
CA GLY A 213 -11.55 0.19 33.60
C GLY A 213 -12.12 0.15 32.18
N HIS A 214 -11.99 1.25 31.42
CA HIS A 214 -12.35 1.31 30.00
C HIS A 214 -11.12 1.10 29.12
N THR A 215 -11.37 0.58 27.92
CA THR A 215 -10.33 0.34 26.90
C THR A 215 -10.61 1.22 25.69
N PHE A 216 -9.58 1.96 25.26
CA PHE A 216 -9.66 2.94 24.18
C PHE A 216 -8.67 2.62 23.05
N ASP A 217 -9.01 3.09 21.86
CA ASP A 217 -8.18 3.04 20.66
C ASP A 217 -8.46 4.27 19.78
N ILE A 218 -7.82 4.36 18.62
CA ILE A 218 -8.02 5.49 17.70
C ILE A 218 -9.47 5.62 17.21
N VAL A 219 -10.22 4.52 17.09
CA VAL A 219 -11.64 4.59 16.71
C VAL A 219 -12.48 5.19 17.82
N SER A 220 -12.13 4.91 19.08
CA SER A 220 -12.72 5.58 20.24
C SER A 220 -12.54 7.09 20.13
N ALA A 221 -11.33 7.56 19.79
CA ALA A 221 -11.04 8.99 19.56
C ALA A 221 -11.79 9.59 18.36
N PHE A 222 -12.13 8.81 17.34
CA PHE A 222 -12.95 9.28 16.22
C PHE A 222 -14.45 9.36 16.56
N GLN A 223 -14.96 8.40 17.32
CA GLN A 223 -16.39 8.31 17.67
C GLN A 223 -16.78 9.31 18.75
N VAL A 224 -15.85 9.66 19.65
CA VAL A 224 -16.12 10.51 20.81
C VAL A 224 -16.67 11.89 20.46
N TYR A 225 -16.37 12.43 19.27
CA TYR A 225 -16.97 13.69 18.81
C TYR A 225 -18.47 13.55 18.55
N GLY A 226 -18.89 12.47 17.88
CA GLY A 226 -20.31 12.19 17.65
C GLY A 226 -21.07 11.96 18.97
N GLU A 227 -20.47 11.25 19.91
CA GLU A 227 -21.03 11.04 21.24
C GLU A 227 -21.20 12.37 22.00
N TYR A 228 -20.21 13.27 21.94
CA TYR A 228 -20.28 14.59 22.54
C TYR A 228 -21.39 15.45 21.92
N VAL A 229 -21.46 15.52 20.59
CA VAL A 229 -22.49 16.32 19.87
C VAL A 229 -23.90 15.80 20.15
N SER A 230 -24.07 14.48 20.28
CA SER A 230 -25.36 13.88 20.65
C SER A 230 -25.80 14.15 22.11
N GLY A 231 -24.89 14.67 22.95
CA GLY A 231 -25.12 14.85 24.39
C GLY A 231 -24.95 13.57 25.22
N SER A 232 -24.43 12.49 24.63
CA SER A 232 -24.20 11.20 25.33
C SER A 232 -23.06 11.27 26.36
N ILE A 233 -22.10 12.17 26.14
CA ILE A 233 -20.94 12.41 27.03
C ILE A 233 -20.69 13.91 27.18
N ASN A 234 -20.02 14.32 28.25
CA ASN A 234 -19.55 15.69 28.45
C ASN A 234 -18.12 15.92 27.90
N ASP A 235 -17.65 17.18 27.92
CA ASP A 235 -16.35 17.54 27.35
C ASP A 235 -15.16 16.95 28.13
N ASP A 236 -15.27 16.78 29.45
CA ASP A 236 -14.24 16.14 30.27
C ASP A 236 -14.07 14.67 29.89
N GLN A 237 -15.19 13.95 29.72
CA GLN A 237 -15.20 12.58 29.23
C GLN A 237 -14.59 12.49 27.82
N ARG A 238 -14.93 13.43 26.92
CA ARG A 238 -14.34 13.52 25.58
C ARG A 238 -12.82 13.65 25.65
N ILE A 239 -12.31 14.58 26.45
CA ILE A 239 -10.87 14.81 26.64
C ILE A 239 -10.18 13.57 27.24
N ASN A 240 -10.84 12.86 28.16
CA ASN A 240 -10.28 11.64 28.74
C ASN A 240 -10.11 10.53 27.69
N VAL A 241 -11.05 10.35 26.77
CA VAL A 241 -10.86 9.41 25.65
C VAL A 241 -9.65 9.82 24.81
N LEU A 242 -9.53 11.11 24.45
CA LEU A 242 -8.43 11.59 23.61
C LEU A 242 -7.05 11.36 24.25
N LYS A 243 -6.90 11.67 25.54
CA LYS A 243 -5.63 11.50 26.27
C LYS A 243 -5.19 10.05 26.43
N ASN A 244 -6.13 9.11 26.38
CA ASN A 244 -5.89 7.70 26.70
C ASN A 244 -6.08 6.76 25.51
N SER A 245 -6.38 7.25 24.29
CA SER A 245 -6.62 6.38 23.12
C SER A 245 -5.33 5.84 22.48
N CYS A 246 -4.22 6.56 22.59
CA CYS A 246 -2.95 6.24 21.95
C CYS A 246 -1.83 6.25 23.01
N PRO A 247 -1.62 5.17 23.76
CA PRO A 247 -0.74 5.16 24.93
C PRO A 247 0.77 5.16 24.60
N GLY A 248 1.15 4.88 23.35
CA GLY A 248 2.54 4.69 22.98
C GLY A 248 2.75 4.46 21.48
N ALA A 249 3.85 3.79 21.13
CA ALA A 249 4.24 3.52 19.75
C ALA A 249 3.45 2.35 19.13
N GLY A 250 3.33 2.38 17.79
CA GLY A 250 2.74 1.31 16.99
C GLY A 250 1.56 1.73 16.12
N ALA A 251 1.21 0.87 15.16
CA ALA A 251 0.08 1.12 14.25
C ALA A 251 -1.27 0.85 14.93
N CYS A 252 -2.35 1.41 14.38
CA CYS A 252 -3.71 1.29 14.89
C CYS A 252 -4.07 -0.16 15.28
N GLY A 253 -4.58 -0.37 16.51
CA GLY A 253 -4.68 -1.68 17.16
C GLY A 253 -5.65 -2.71 16.56
N GLY A 254 -6.70 -2.26 15.87
CA GLY A 254 -7.69 -3.13 15.23
C GLY A 254 -7.19 -3.74 13.92
N MET A 255 -8.02 -4.56 13.29
CA MET A 255 -7.81 -5.11 11.95
C MET A 255 -8.12 -4.08 10.85
N TYR A 256 -7.53 -2.89 10.99
CA TYR A 256 -7.50 -1.86 9.95
C TYR A 256 -6.42 -2.18 8.93
N THR A 257 -6.17 -1.31 7.95
CA THR A 257 -5.25 -1.61 6.85
C THR A 257 -3.85 -1.99 7.32
N ALA A 258 -3.32 -1.33 8.37
CA ALA A 258 -1.96 -1.61 8.83
C ALA A 258 -1.77 -3.07 9.27
N ASN A 259 -2.60 -3.53 10.22
CA ASN A 259 -2.57 -4.91 10.69
C ASN A 259 -3.05 -5.90 9.61
N THR A 260 -4.00 -5.50 8.75
CA THR A 260 -4.44 -6.32 7.61
C THR A 260 -3.27 -6.61 6.67
N MET A 261 -2.55 -5.56 6.24
CA MET A 261 -1.42 -5.70 5.33
C MET A 261 -0.26 -6.41 5.99
N ALA A 262 0.03 -6.15 7.27
CA ALA A 262 1.06 -6.88 8.00
C ALA A 262 0.78 -8.39 8.01
N SER A 263 -0.44 -8.80 8.40
CA SER A 263 -0.83 -10.22 8.41
C SER A 263 -0.85 -10.84 7.02
N ALA A 264 -1.35 -10.10 6.01
CA ALA A 264 -1.37 -10.56 4.62
C ALA A 264 0.05 -10.77 4.07
N ILE A 265 1.00 -9.89 4.40
CA ILE A 265 2.39 -9.97 3.94
C ILE A 265 3.17 -11.08 4.66
N GLU A 266 2.87 -11.35 5.93
CA GLU A 266 3.38 -12.53 6.63
C GLU A 266 2.85 -13.83 6.00
N ALA A 267 1.55 -13.89 5.67
CA ALA A 267 0.96 -15.03 4.96
C ALA A 267 1.49 -15.22 3.53
N MET A 268 1.87 -14.11 2.87
CA MET A 268 2.56 -14.11 1.58
C MET A 268 4.00 -14.63 1.68
N GLY A 269 4.57 -14.68 2.90
CA GLY A 269 5.91 -15.16 3.16
C GLY A 269 7.01 -14.08 3.06
N MET A 270 6.65 -12.80 3.01
CA MET A 270 7.60 -11.68 2.87
C MET A 270 8.04 -11.05 4.21
N SER A 271 7.52 -11.56 5.31
CA SER A 271 7.93 -11.22 6.68
C SER A 271 8.27 -12.47 7.48
N LEU A 272 9.10 -12.31 8.50
CA LEU A 272 9.37 -13.38 9.44
C LEU A 272 8.09 -13.74 10.22
N PRO A 273 7.91 -15.01 10.64
CA PRO A 273 6.81 -15.39 11.50
C PRO A 273 6.75 -14.51 12.76
N TYR A 274 5.53 -14.16 13.18
CA TYR A 274 5.17 -13.20 14.24
C TYR A 274 5.29 -11.72 13.91
N SER A 275 5.97 -11.33 12.83
CA SER A 275 6.21 -9.92 12.51
C SER A 275 4.95 -9.06 12.59
N SER A 276 3.84 -9.59 12.08
CA SER A 276 2.55 -8.90 12.02
C SER A 276 1.78 -8.82 13.35
N SER A 277 2.11 -9.65 14.34
CA SER A 277 1.37 -9.76 15.60
C SER A 277 2.15 -9.27 16.82
N THR A 278 3.48 -9.25 16.78
CA THR A 278 4.29 -8.70 17.88
C THR A 278 4.04 -7.20 18.05
N PRO A 279 3.57 -6.73 19.23
CA PRO A 279 3.37 -5.31 19.49
C PRO A 279 4.64 -4.48 19.34
N ALA A 280 4.49 -3.20 19.02
CA ALA A 280 5.60 -2.30 18.73
C ALA A 280 6.58 -2.12 19.91
N GLU A 281 6.06 -2.13 21.13
CA GLU A 281 6.82 -1.96 22.36
C GLU A 281 7.18 -3.29 23.04
N ASP A 282 6.89 -4.42 22.38
CA ASP A 282 7.31 -5.72 22.89
C ASP A 282 8.82 -5.93 22.61
N PRO A 283 9.62 -6.39 23.59
CA PRO A 283 11.05 -6.68 23.38
C PRO A 283 11.31 -7.63 22.21
N LEU A 284 10.40 -8.57 21.94
CA LEU A 284 10.53 -9.51 20.83
C LEU A 284 10.58 -8.81 19.46
N LYS A 285 10.06 -7.57 19.34
CA LYS A 285 10.17 -6.78 18.10
C LYS A 285 11.62 -6.36 17.82
N LEU A 286 12.38 -6.01 18.87
CA LEU A 286 13.81 -5.71 18.73
C LEU A 286 14.62 -6.97 18.42
N ASP A 287 14.25 -8.11 19.00
CA ASP A 287 14.90 -9.39 18.71
C ASP A 287 14.68 -9.81 17.25
N GLU A 288 13.45 -9.66 16.73
CA GLU A 288 13.15 -9.86 15.31
C GLU A 288 14.04 -8.98 14.41
N CYS A 289 14.20 -7.70 14.76
CA CYS A 289 15.04 -6.76 14.03
C CYS A 289 16.49 -7.26 13.93
N ARG A 290 17.09 -7.72 15.04
CA ARG A 290 18.45 -8.28 15.03
C ARG A 290 18.55 -9.58 14.24
N LEU A 291 17.54 -10.45 14.34
CA LEU A 291 17.51 -11.73 13.63
C LEU A 291 17.41 -11.56 12.10
N ALA A 292 16.81 -10.48 11.63
CA ALA A 292 16.58 -10.26 10.20
C ALA A 292 17.87 -10.22 9.36
N GLY A 293 18.98 -9.73 9.92
CA GLY A 293 20.28 -9.75 9.23
C GLY A 293 20.75 -11.17 8.88
N LYS A 294 20.57 -12.12 9.80
CA LYS A 294 20.90 -13.53 9.58
C LYS A 294 20.03 -14.16 8.50
N TYR A 295 18.71 -13.95 8.57
CA TYR A 295 17.80 -14.48 7.55
C TYR A 295 18.09 -13.90 6.17
N LEU A 296 18.35 -12.59 6.08
CA LEU A 296 18.67 -11.98 4.80
C LEU A 296 19.97 -12.51 4.19
N LEU A 297 21.00 -12.76 5.02
CA LEU A 297 22.22 -13.39 4.54
C LEU A 297 21.93 -14.76 3.91
N ASP A 298 21.07 -15.56 4.54
CA ASP A 298 20.69 -16.86 4.01
C ASP A 298 19.89 -16.73 2.70
N LEU A 299 18.99 -15.74 2.59
CA LEU A 299 18.32 -15.41 1.33
C LEU A 299 19.30 -15.01 0.21
N ILE A 300 20.33 -14.23 0.53
CA ILE A 300 21.37 -13.82 -0.43
C ILE A 300 22.17 -15.04 -0.90
N LYS A 301 22.54 -15.96 0.00
CA LYS A 301 23.22 -17.22 -0.36
C LYS A 301 22.36 -18.09 -1.27
N MET A 302 21.06 -18.17 -0.99
CA MET A 302 20.08 -18.93 -1.79
C MET A 302 19.69 -18.22 -3.09
N ASP A 303 20.02 -16.94 -3.22
CA ASP A 303 19.43 -16.03 -4.21
C ASP A 303 17.89 -16.08 -4.22
N LEU A 304 17.27 -16.22 -3.05
CA LEU A 304 15.82 -16.26 -2.92
C LEU A 304 15.27 -14.83 -2.94
N LYS A 305 14.56 -14.48 -4.01
CA LYS A 305 14.14 -13.11 -4.31
C LYS A 305 12.61 -12.93 -4.15
N PRO A 306 12.12 -11.68 -4.08
CA PRO A 306 10.69 -11.39 -3.96
C PRO A 306 9.82 -12.10 -5.00
N LYS A 307 10.23 -12.20 -6.27
CA LYS A 307 9.44 -12.92 -7.31
C LYS A 307 9.43 -14.43 -7.15
N ASP A 308 10.35 -15.00 -6.37
CA ASP A 308 10.35 -16.42 -6.03
C ASP A 308 9.36 -16.72 -4.88
N ILE A 309 9.10 -15.72 -4.01
CA ILE A 309 8.21 -15.81 -2.84
C ILE A 309 6.79 -15.35 -3.19
N ILE A 310 6.66 -14.21 -3.87
CA ILE A 310 5.39 -13.59 -4.27
C ILE A 310 4.94 -14.25 -5.58
N THR A 311 4.05 -15.22 -5.43
CA THR A 311 3.48 -16.04 -6.50
C THR A 311 1.96 -15.95 -6.44
N GLU A 312 1.26 -16.46 -7.46
CA GLU A 312 -0.21 -16.55 -7.43
C GLU A 312 -0.73 -17.26 -6.17
N LYS A 313 -0.03 -18.32 -5.73
CA LYS A 313 -0.38 -19.08 -4.52
C LYS A 313 -0.16 -18.28 -3.24
N SER A 314 0.96 -17.57 -3.11
CA SER A 314 1.20 -16.77 -1.91
C SER A 314 0.35 -15.50 -1.85
N LEU A 315 -0.01 -14.93 -3.02
CA LEU A 315 -1.06 -13.91 -3.13
C LEU A 315 -2.42 -14.46 -2.70
N ARG A 316 -2.76 -15.70 -3.08
CA ARG A 316 -3.97 -16.38 -2.58
C ARG A 316 -3.93 -16.55 -1.05
N ASN A 317 -2.80 -17.00 -0.48
CA ASN A 317 -2.65 -17.10 0.98
C ASN A 317 -2.85 -15.76 1.70
N ALA A 318 -2.36 -14.66 1.11
CA ALA A 318 -2.59 -13.32 1.60
C ALA A 318 -4.10 -12.97 1.57
N MET A 319 -4.80 -13.23 0.46
CA MET A 319 -6.25 -12.99 0.35
C MET A 319 -7.07 -13.84 1.34
N VAL A 320 -6.75 -15.13 1.49
CA VAL A 320 -7.40 -16.03 2.46
C VAL A 320 -7.27 -15.46 3.87
N THR A 321 -6.07 -14.98 4.23
CA THR A 321 -5.80 -14.38 5.54
C THR A 321 -6.60 -13.10 5.75
N VAL A 322 -6.71 -12.24 4.73
CA VAL A 322 -7.57 -11.04 4.76
C VAL A 322 -9.03 -11.40 5.02
N MET A 323 -9.58 -12.40 4.32
CA MET A 323 -10.98 -12.82 4.49
C MET A 323 -11.23 -13.41 5.88
N ALA A 324 -10.37 -14.34 6.31
CA ALA A 324 -10.49 -15.02 7.60
C ALA A 324 -10.41 -14.06 8.78
N LEU A 325 -9.54 -13.04 8.69
CA LEU A 325 -9.32 -12.07 9.76
C LEU A 325 -10.29 -10.87 9.73
N GLY A 326 -11.11 -10.71 8.70
CA GLY A 326 -11.97 -9.54 8.60
C GLY A 326 -11.23 -8.27 8.20
N GLY A 327 -10.19 -8.39 7.38
CA GLY A 327 -9.28 -7.33 6.96
C GLY A 327 -9.91 -6.12 6.26
N SER A 328 -9.17 -5.02 6.16
CA SER A 328 -9.61 -3.81 5.45
C SER A 328 -9.84 -4.04 3.95
N THR A 329 -10.85 -3.38 3.37
CA THR A 329 -11.09 -3.33 1.92
C THR A 329 -9.94 -2.68 1.14
N ASN A 330 -9.13 -1.84 1.80
CA ASN A 330 -7.90 -1.28 1.21
C ASN A 330 -6.91 -2.37 0.78
N ALA A 331 -6.97 -3.57 1.38
CA ALA A 331 -6.12 -4.70 1.00
C ALA A 331 -6.34 -5.11 -0.48
N VAL A 332 -7.53 -4.88 -1.04
CA VAL A 332 -7.80 -5.12 -2.47
C VAL A 332 -6.89 -4.26 -3.34
N LEU A 333 -6.83 -2.94 -3.07
CA LEU A 333 -5.97 -2.02 -3.83
C LEU A 333 -4.50 -2.38 -3.70
N HIS A 334 -4.08 -2.71 -2.48
CA HIS A 334 -2.68 -2.95 -2.14
C HIS A 334 -2.15 -4.26 -2.69
N LEU A 335 -2.91 -5.35 -2.59
CA LEU A 335 -2.51 -6.65 -3.12
C LEU A 335 -2.53 -6.68 -4.65
N ILE A 336 -3.46 -5.97 -5.30
CA ILE A 336 -3.40 -5.76 -6.76
C ILE A 336 -2.11 -5.04 -7.13
N ALA A 337 -1.79 -3.91 -6.47
CA ALA A 337 -0.56 -3.17 -6.75
C ALA A 337 0.72 -3.99 -6.50
N ILE A 338 0.74 -4.82 -5.44
CA ILE A 338 1.83 -5.76 -5.17
C ILE A 338 1.94 -6.82 -6.27
N ALA A 339 0.83 -7.40 -6.72
CA ALA A 339 0.84 -8.38 -7.80
C ALA A 339 1.42 -7.79 -9.10
N ARG A 340 1.03 -6.55 -9.43
CA ARG A 340 1.57 -5.83 -10.60
C ARG A 340 3.08 -5.60 -10.49
N SER A 341 3.60 -5.25 -9.31
CA SER A 341 5.04 -4.99 -9.13
C SER A 341 5.93 -6.21 -9.38
N VAL A 342 5.39 -7.43 -9.22
CA VAL A 342 6.09 -8.69 -9.55
C VAL A 342 5.78 -9.22 -10.94
N GLY A 343 4.92 -8.54 -11.71
CA GLY A 343 4.52 -8.94 -13.05
C GLY A 343 3.40 -9.98 -13.09
N LEU A 344 2.62 -10.11 -12.01
CA LEU A 344 1.46 -11.00 -11.92
C LEU A 344 0.15 -10.23 -12.16
N SER A 345 -0.87 -10.96 -12.57
CA SER A 345 -2.24 -10.45 -12.65
C SER A 345 -3.02 -10.87 -11.42
N LEU A 346 -3.73 -9.93 -10.80
CA LEU A 346 -4.68 -10.18 -9.73
C LEU A 346 -5.86 -9.25 -9.93
N THR A 347 -7.07 -9.82 -10.01
CA THR A 347 -8.28 -9.07 -10.39
C THR A 347 -9.28 -9.01 -9.24
N LEU A 348 -10.27 -8.11 -9.33
CA LEU A 348 -11.38 -8.08 -8.37
C LEU A 348 -12.10 -9.43 -8.27
N ASP A 349 -12.29 -10.13 -9.39
CA ASP A 349 -12.93 -11.45 -9.41
C ASP A 349 -12.17 -12.50 -8.59
N ASP A 350 -10.85 -12.39 -8.50
CA ASP A 350 -10.04 -13.32 -7.70
C ASP A 350 -10.28 -13.10 -6.20
N PHE A 351 -10.48 -11.86 -5.75
CA PHE A 351 -10.92 -11.58 -4.39
C PHE A 351 -12.31 -12.14 -4.11
N GLN A 352 -13.23 -12.05 -5.07
CA GLN A 352 -14.57 -12.58 -4.88
C GLN A 352 -14.55 -14.11 -4.76
N LYS A 353 -13.79 -14.82 -5.60
CA LYS A 353 -13.65 -16.28 -5.50
C LYS A 353 -13.13 -16.70 -4.12
N VAL A 354 -12.08 -16.03 -3.62
CA VAL A 354 -11.54 -16.33 -2.29
C VAL A 354 -12.52 -15.93 -1.18
N SER A 355 -13.24 -14.82 -1.33
CA SER A 355 -14.27 -14.40 -0.37
C SER A 355 -15.41 -15.43 -0.28
N ASP A 356 -15.83 -16.00 -1.41
CA ASP A 356 -16.89 -17.01 -1.45
C ASP A 356 -16.46 -18.33 -0.75
N GLU A 357 -15.17 -18.67 -0.80
CA GLU A 357 -14.61 -19.90 -0.23
C GLU A 357 -14.28 -19.79 1.26
N ILE A 358 -13.89 -18.61 1.74
CA ILE A 358 -13.24 -18.46 3.06
C ILE A 358 -14.19 -17.80 4.07
N PRO A 359 -14.54 -18.48 5.17
CA PRO A 359 -15.37 -17.88 6.21
C PRO A 359 -14.65 -16.75 6.95
N PHE A 360 -15.41 -15.78 7.44
CA PHE A 360 -14.90 -14.76 8.35
C PHE A 360 -14.85 -15.32 9.78
N LEU A 361 -13.65 -15.48 10.35
CA LEU A 361 -13.42 -16.20 11.60
C LEU A 361 -13.03 -15.31 12.79
N ALA A 362 -12.34 -14.19 12.56
CA ALA A 362 -11.75 -13.43 13.66
C ALA A 362 -12.68 -12.37 14.26
N ASP A 363 -12.92 -12.43 15.58
CA ASP A 363 -13.71 -11.45 16.35
C ASP A 363 -12.88 -10.20 16.68
N LEU A 364 -12.34 -9.54 15.66
CA LEU A 364 -11.45 -8.39 15.77
C LEU A 364 -12.14 -7.09 15.35
N LYS A 365 -11.85 -5.99 16.07
CA LYS A 365 -12.26 -4.64 15.66
C LYS A 365 -11.81 -4.35 14.22
N PRO A 366 -12.60 -3.63 13.41
CA PRO A 366 -13.85 -2.95 13.78
C PRO A 366 -15.11 -3.84 13.77
N SER A 367 -15.04 -5.06 13.22
CA SER A 367 -16.20 -5.94 13.09
C SER A 367 -16.57 -6.65 14.41
N GLY A 368 -15.55 -6.91 15.23
CA GLY A 368 -15.59 -7.67 16.46
C GLY A 368 -15.06 -6.91 17.67
N LYS A 369 -14.67 -7.64 18.71
CA LYS A 369 -14.33 -7.10 20.04
C LYS A 369 -12.85 -6.88 20.29
N TYR A 370 -12.01 -7.82 19.85
CA TYR A 370 -10.60 -7.92 20.22
C TYR A 370 -9.70 -7.06 19.32
N VAL A 371 -8.44 -6.89 19.72
CA VAL A 371 -7.40 -6.18 18.95
C VAL A 371 -6.21 -7.10 18.65
N MET A 372 -5.25 -6.64 17.84
CA MET A 372 -4.09 -7.44 17.43
C MET A 372 -3.21 -7.88 18.61
N GLU A 373 -3.15 -7.12 19.70
CA GLU A 373 -2.46 -7.55 20.93
C GLU A 373 -3.07 -8.84 21.51
N ASP A 374 -4.39 -9.03 21.39
CA ASP A 374 -5.05 -10.24 21.86
C ASP A 374 -4.73 -11.44 20.97
N VAL A 375 -4.59 -11.23 19.66
CA VAL A 375 -4.10 -12.26 18.72
C VAL A 375 -2.70 -12.71 19.11
N HIS A 376 -1.80 -11.77 19.45
CA HIS A 376 -0.47 -12.09 19.94
C HIS A 376 -0.49 -13.02 21.16
N LYS A 377 -1.35 -12.72 22.15
CA LYS A 377 -1.49 -13.51 23.39
C LYS A 377 -1.96 -14.95 23.16
N ILE A 378 -2.65 -15.24 22.05
CA ILE A 378 -3.17 -16.59 21.75
C ILE A 378 -2.33 -17.38 20.73
N GLY A 379 -1.09 -16.94 20.48
CA GLY A 379 -0.14 -17.60 19.56
C GLY A 379 0.19 -16.80 18.30
N GLY A 380 -0.34 -15.59 18.16
CA GLY A 380 0.00 -14.66 17.08
C GLY A 380 -0.48 -15.12 15.70
N THR A 381 -0.04 -14.39 14.67
CA THR A 381 -0.33 -14.73 13.27
C THR A 381 0.13 -16.14 12.88
N PRO A 382 1.30 -16.66 13.33
CA PRO A 382 1.70 -18.04 13.01
C PRO A 382 0.69 -19.10 13.45
N ALA A 383 0.07 -18.94 14.63
CA ALA A 383 -0.98 -19.85 15.10
C ALA A 383 -2.23 -19.79 14.23
N VAL A 384 -2.61 -18.59 13.75
CA VAL A 384 -3.71 -18.41 12.79
C VAL A 384 -3.40 -19.08 11.47
N LEU A 385 -2.22 -18.85 10.89
CA LEU A 385 -1.83 -19.43 9.60
C LEU A 385 -1.74 -20.96 9.69
N ARG A 386 -1.23 -21.49 10.80
CA ARG A 386 -1.25 -22.93 11.09
C ARG A 386 -2.68 -23.47 11.09
N TYR A 387 -3.61 -22.78 11.77
CA TYR A 387 -5.01 -23.20 11.82
C TYR A 387 -5.65 -23.21 10.43
N LEU A 388 -5.43 -22.17 9.63
CA LEU A 388 -5.94 -22.09 8.26
C LEU A 388 -5.31 -23.15 7.32
N LEU A 389 -4.05 -23.52 7.53
CA LEU A 389 -3.41 -24.64 6.84
C LEU A 389 -4.03 -25.99 7.22
N GLU A 390 -4.29 -26.22 8.51
CA GLU A 390 -4.93 -27.45 9.01
C GLU A 390 -6.37 -27.60 8.47
N LEU A 391 -7.06 -26.49 8.20
CA LEU A 391 -8.35 -26.45 7.52
C LEU A 391 -8.26 -26.64 5.99
N GLY A 392 -7.06 -26.66 5.42
CA GLY A 392 -6.83 -26.80 3.98
C GLY A 392 -7.11 -25.54 3.17
N TYR A 393 -7.18 -24.37 3.81
CA TYR A 393 -7.45 -23.09 3.13
C TYR A 393 -6.22 -22.44 2.53
N LEU A 394 -5.03 -22.75 3.03
CA LEU A 394 -3.76 -22.18 2.59
C LEU A 394 -2.91 -23.19 1.82
N ASP A 395 -2.16 -22.70 0.84
CA ASP A 395 -1.11 -23.43 0.14
C ASP A 395 0.16 -23.45 1.00
N GLY A 396 0.47 -24.63 1.55
CA GLY A 396 1.60 -24.82 2.47
C GLY A 396 2.99 -24.78 1.84
N ASP A 397 3.09 -25.07 0.53
CA ASP A 397 4.36 -25.22 -0.18
C ASP A 397 5.01 -23.89 -0.60
N CYS A 398 4.32 -22.77 -0.37
CA CYS A 398 4.84 -21.44 -0.67
C CYS A 398 6.12 -21.17 0.15
N ILE A 399 7.24 -20.90 -0.54
CA ILE A 399 8.51 -20.53 0.09
C ILE A 399 8.39 -19.14 0.75
N THR A 400 9.10 -18.93 1.86
CA THR A 400 9.09 -17.65 2.59
C THR A 400 10.51 -17.11 2.81
N VAL A 401 10.60 -15.90 3.36
CA VAL A 401 11.86 -15.25 3.77
C VAL A 401 12.67 -16.02 4.81
N THR A 402 12.14 -17.10 5.40
CA THR A 402 12.94 -17.98 6.27
C THR A 402 13.77 -19.00 5.48
N GLY A 403 13.60 -19.06 4.15
CA GLY A 403 14.17 -20.11 3.30
C GLY A 403 13.42 -21.45 3.42
N LYS A 404 12.29 -21.48 4.11
CA LYS A 404 11.42 -22.65 4.29
C LYS A 404 10.02 -22.37 3.76
N THR A 405 9.26 -23.42 3.54
CA THR A 405 7.85 -23.33 3.15
C THR A 405 6.97 -22.81 4.30
N LEU A 406 5.80 -22.27 3.96
CA LEU A 406 4.81 -21.82 4.94
C LEU A 406 4.41 -22.95 5.89
N ALA A 407 4.21 -24.17 5.39
CA ALA A 407 3.87 -25.34 6.19
C ALA A 407 5.00 -25.78 7.14
N GLU A 408 6.27 -25.70 6.71
CA GLU A 408 7.41 -25.98 7.59
C GLU A 408 7.51 -24.95 8.70
N ASN A 409 7.31 -23.66 8.39
CA ASN A 409 7.30 -22.61 9.39
C ASN A 409 6.14 -22.81 10.38
N ALA A 410 4.92 -23.05 9.90
CA ALA A 410 3.73 -23.22 10.74
C ALA A 410 3.87 -24.35 11.76
N LYS A 411 4.57 -25.44 11.42
CA LYS A 411 4.82 -26.57 12.34
C LYS A 411 5.73 -26.23 13.51
N LEU A 412 6.57 -25.19 13.39
CA LEU A 412 7.52 -24.78 14.43
C LEU A 412 6.87 -23.96 15.54
N PHE A 413 5.64 -23.47 15.32
CA PHE A 413 4.96 -22.58 16.24
C PHE A 413 3.78 -23.28 16.94
N PRO A 414 3.48 -22.91 18.20
CA PRO A 414 2.32 -23.44 18.90
C PRO A 414 1.01 -23.22 18.12
N PRO A 415 0.03 -24.12 18.24
CA PRO A 415 -1.32 -23.85 17.74
C PRO A 415 -1.98 -22.73 18.54
N LEU A 416 -3.18 -22.32 18.10
CA LEU A 416 -4.00 -21.37 18.86
C LEU A 416 -4.22 -21.88 20.29
N SER A 417 -4.11 -20.99 21.28
CA SER A 417 -4.29 -21.33 22.69
C SER A 417 -5.63 -22.01 22.95
N GLU A 418 -5.62 -23.06 23.78
CA GLU A 418 -6.84 -23.79 24.14
C GLU A 418 -7.89 -22.87 24.78
N GLY A 419 -9.15 -23.01 24.36
CA GLY A 419 -10.28 -22.22 24.89
C GLY A 419 -10.37 -20.77 24.41
N GLN A 420 -9.45 -20.29 23.55
CA GLN A 420 -9.52 -18.93 22.99
C GLN A 420 -10.85 -18.67 22.25
N GLN A 421 -11.31 -17.41 22.27
CA GLN A 421 -12.60 -16.99 21.69
C GLN A 421 -12.45 -16.00 20.52
N ILE A 422 -11.23 -15.70 20.11
CA ILE A 422 -10.88 -14.67 19.13
C ILE A 422 -11.04 -15.21 17.70
N ILE A 423 -10.45 -16.37 17.42
CA ILE A 423 -10.54 -17.04 16.12
C ILE A 423 -11.59 -18.12 16.22
N ARG A 424 -12.74 -17.91 15.57
CA ARG A 424 -13.87 -18.85 15.60
C ARG A 424 -13.55 -20.12 14.80
N PRO A 425 -14.15 -21.27 15.18
CA PRO A 425 -14.09 -22.46 14.35
C PRO A 425 -14.95 -22.31 13.08
N PRO A 426 -14.64 -23.01 11.98
CA PRO A 426 -15.40 -22.92 10.73
C PRO A 426 -16.83 -23.46 10.84
N THR A 427 -17.15 -24.22 11.89
CA THR A 427 -18.51 -24.68 12.21
C THR A 427 -19.37 -23.62 12.90
N ASN A 428 -18.76 -22.52 13.37
CA ASN A 428 -19.45 -21.38 13.98
C ASN A 428 -18.74 -20.06 13.61
N PRO A 429 -18.62 -19.75 12.30
CA PRO A 429 -17.93 -18.57 11.84
C PRO A 429 -18.77 -17.32 12.16
N ILE A 430 -18.15 -16.13 12.07
CA ILE A 430 -18.90 -14.88 12.19
C ILE A 430 -19.77 -14.68 10.94
N LYS A 431 -19.25 -15.07 9.78
CA LYS A 431 -19.96 -15.14 8.50
C LYS A 431 -19.42 -16.33 7.71
N GLU A 432 -20.31 -17.05 7.03
CA GLU A 432 -19.97 -18.26 6.25
C GLU A 432 -19.02 -17.97 5.08
N THR A 433 -19.02 -16.75 4.58
CA THR A 433 -18.10 -16.24 3.55
C THR A 433 -17.31 -15.05 4.08
N GLY A 434 -16.36 -14.58 3.28
CA GLY A 434 -15.62 -13.36 3.52
C GLY A 434 -16.54 -12.13 3.54
N HIS A 435 -16.07 -11.09 4.24
CA HIS A 435 -16.84 -9.86 4.35
C HIS A 435 -16.66 -8.96 3.11
N ILE A 436 -15.55 -9.07 2.38
CA ILE A 436 -15.31 -8.28 1.16
C ILE A 436 -16.23 -8.81 0.07
N GLN A 437 -16.98 -7.92 -0.57
CA GLN A 437 -17.83 -8.25 -1.70
C GLN A 437 -17.51 -7.30 -2.86
N ILE A 438 -17.34 -7.88 -4.04
CA ILE A 438 -17.18 -7.16 -5.28
C ILE A 438 -18.55 -7.00 -5.91
N LEU A 439 -18.92 -5.75 -6.19
CA LEU A 439 -20.19 -5.44 -6.83
C LEU A 439 -19.92 -4.86 -8.22
N TYR A 440 -20.68 -5.32 -9.20
CA TYR A 440 -20.73 -4.77 -10.56
C TYR A 440 -22.10 -4.12 -10.78
N GLY A 441 -22.45 -3.79 -12.02
CA GLY A 441 -23.75 -3.24 -12.38
C GLY A 441 -23.60 -2.01 -13.25
N ASN A 442 -24.72 -1.40 -13.66
CA ASN A 442 -24.65 -0.22 -14.52
C ASN A 442 -24.01 0.99 -13.80
N LEU A 443 -23.96 0.98 -12.46
CA LEU A 443 -23.36 2.05 -11.66
C LEU A 443 -21.84 1.86 -11.43
N ALA A 444 -21.38 0.61 -11.44
CA ALA A 444 -19.97 0.23 -11.26
C ALA A 444 -19.55 -0.82 -12.32
N PRO A 445 -19.49 -0.44 -13.61
CA PRO A 445 -19.24 -1.40 -14.69
C PRO A 445 -17.84 -2.03 -14.60
N ASN A 446 -16.87 -1.35 -14.00
CA ASN A 446 -15.52 -1.88 -13.76
C ASN A 446 -15.33 -2.38 -12.31
N GLY A 447 -16.43 -2.56 -11.58
CA GLY A 447 -16.46 -3.07 -10.22
C GLY A 447 -16.36 -2.00 -9.14
N SER A 448 -16.70 -2.43 -7.92
CA SER A 448 -16.58 -1.69 -6.68
C SER A 448 -16.37 -2.65 -5.52
N VAL A 449 -15.96 -2.16 -4.35
CA VAL A 449 -15.65 -2.99 -3.18
C VAL A 449 -16.51 -2.57 -2.00
N ALA A 450 -17.20 -3.54 -1.41
CA ALA A 450 -18.04 -3.36 -0.23
C ALA A 450 -17.57 -4.22 0.94
N LYS A 451 -17.80 -3.73 2.17
CA LYS A 451 -17.64 -4.51 3.39
C LYS A 451 -19.01 -4.95 3.91
N ILE A 452 -19.34 -6.22 3.70
CA ILE A 452 -20.63 -6.83 4.05
C ILE A 452 -20.43 -7.83 5.20
N THR A 453 -20.80 -7.42 6.40
CA THR A 453 -20.68 -8.23 7.63
C THR A 453 -21.82 -9.24 7.79
N GLY A 454 -22.91 -9.11 7.02
CA GLY A 454 -24.10 -9.95 7.11
C GLY A 454 -25.18 -9.42 8.07
N LYS A 455 -24.91 -8.33 8.81
CA LYS A 455 -25.87 -7.71 9.74
C LYS A 455 -26.79 -6.69 9.05
N GLU A 456 -26.39 -6.20 7.89
CA GLU A 456 -27.08 -5.19 7.09
C GLU A 456 -28.17 -5.76 6.16
N GLY A 457 -28.21 -7.08 5.97
CA GLY A 457 -29.08 -7.75 5.00
C GLY A 457 -28.38 -7.98 3.66
N LEU A 458 -29.15 -8.37 2.64
CA LEU A 458 -28.62 -8.70 1.30
C LEU A 458 -29.13 -7.76 0.19
N TYR A 459 -30.04 -6.84 0.53
CA TYR A 459 -30.73 -5.98 -0.42
C TYR A 459 -31.01 -4.60 0.21
N PHE A 460 -30.66 -3.54 -0.51
CA PHE A 460 -31.04 -2.17 -0.17
C PHE A 460 -31.48 -1.43 -1.43
N SER A 461 -32.60 -0.71 -1.37
CA SER A 461 -33.08 0.11 -2.49
C SER A 461 -33.61 1.42 -1.95
N GLY A 462 -33.18 2.53 -2.54
CA GLY A 462 -33.61 3.86 -2.12
C GLY A 462 -33.24 4.95 -3.11
N PRO A 463 -33.89 6.12 -3.01
CA PRO A 463 -33.55 7.26 -3.85
C PRO A 463 -32.17 7.82 -3.48
N ALA A 464 -31.42 8.24 -4.50
CA ALA A 464 -30.11 8.81 -4.38
C ALA A 464 -30.15 10.18 -3.69
N LEU A 465 -29.18 10.42 -2.81
CA LEU A 465 -28.85 11.72 -2.24
C LEU A 465 -27.38 12.00 -2.54
N VAL A 466 -27.14 12.89 -3.50
CA VAL A 466 -25.85 13.08 -4.17
C VAL A 466 -25.10 14.28 -3.63
N PHE A 467 -23.80 14.09 -3.39
CA PHE A 467 -22.86 15.07 -2.87
C PHE A 467 -21.58 15.07 -3.71
N GLU A 468 -21.07 16.26 -4.04
CA GLU A 468 -19.85 16.45 -4.87
C GLU A 468 -18.54 16.39 -4.07
N GLY A 469 -18.61 15.92 -2.82
CA GLY A 469 -17.47 15.73 -1.93
C GLY A 469 -17.89 15.56 -0.47
N GLU A 470 -16.96 15.09 0.36
CA GLU A 470 -17.19 14.75 1.78
C GLU A 470 -17.81 15.93 2.56
N GLU A 471 -17.23 17.13 2.43
CA GLU A 471 -17.64 18.32 3.20
C GLU A 471 -19.11 18.68 2.99
N SER A 472 -19.61 18.57 1.75
CA SER A 472 -21.01 18.88 1.42
C SER A 472 -22.00 17.88 2.04
N MET A 473 -21.61 16.61 2.14
CA MET A 473 -22.40 15.57 2.80
C MET A 473 -22.46 15.81 4.31
N ILE A 474 -21.31 16.15 4.93
CA ILE A 474 -21.23 16.43 6.37
C ILE A 474 -22.06 17.67 6.76
N ALA A 475 -22.02 18.72 5.94
CA ALA A 475 -22.86 19.90 6.16
C ALA A 475 -24.36 19.53 6.13
N ALA A 476 -24.78 18.78 5.12
CA ALA A 476 -26.18 18.39 4.96
C ALA A 476 -26.71 17.48 6.08
N ILE A 477 -25.94 16.48 6.52
CA ILE A 477 -26.38 15.59 7.62
C ILE A 477 -26.40 16.33 8.96
N SER A 478 -25.57 17.36 9.14
CA SER A 478 -25.57 18.18 10.35
C SER A 478 -26.79 19.10 10.40
N GLU A 479 -27.26 19.59 9.25
CA GLU A 479 -28.42 20.48 9.14
C GLU A 479 -29.75 19.72 9.25
N ASP A 480 -29.91 18.64 8.48
CA ASP A 480 -31.12 17.81 8.50
C ASP A 480 -30.78 16.31 8.39
N PRO A 481 -30.45 15.66 9.53
CA PRO A 481 -30.20 14.23 9.55
C PRO A 481 -31.39 13.40 9.04
N SER A 482 -32.62 13.87 9.23
CA SER A 482 -33.83 13.10 8.90
C SER A 482 -34.00 12.90 7.40
N SER A 483 -33.48 13.83 6.58
CA SER A 483 -33.50 13.75 5.12
C SER A 483 -32.74 12.56 4.53
N PHE A 484 -31.80 11.98 5.30
CA PHE A 484 -30.96 10.85 4.89
C PHE A 484 -31.66 9.51 5.02
N LYS A 485 -32.70 9.40 5.86
CA LYS A 485 -33.38 8.14 6.16
C LYS A 485 -33.94 7.47 4.89
N GLY A 486 -33.59 6.21 4.67
CA GLY A 486 -34.02 5.41 3.52
C GLY A 486 -33.33 5.78 2.19
N LYS A 487 -32.31 6.64 2.22
CA LYS A 487 -31.59 7.10 1.02
C LYS A 487 -30.36 6.25 0.71
N VAL A 488 -29.95 6.31 -0.54
CA VAL A 488 -28.62 5.91 -0.97
C VAL A 488 -27.77 7.17 -1.10
N VAL A 489 -26.89 7.40 -0.14
CA VAL A 489 -26.00 8.55 -0.11
C VAL A 489 -24.84 8.31 -1.07
N VAL A 490 -24.66 9.21 -2.03
CA VAL A 490 -23.58 9.13 -3.03
C VAL A 490 -22.62 10.29 -2.79
N ILE A 491 -21.39 10.00 -2.39
CA ILE A 491 -20.30 10.97 -2.28
C ILE A 491 -19.35 10.73 -3.44
N ARG A 492 -19.35 11.63 -4.44
CA ARG A 492 -18.58 11.45 -5.67
C ARG A 492 -17.51 12.51 -5.85
N GLY A 493 -16.59 12.29 -6.80
CA GLY A 493 -15.47 13.19 -7.00
C GLY A 493 -14.40 13.05 -5.91
N GLU A 494 -14.36 11.88 -5.28
CA GLU A 494 -13.38 11.49 -4.26
C GLU A 494 -12.52 10.30 -4.71
N GLY A 495 -12.57 9.94 -6.00
CA GLY A 495 -11.72 8.92 -6.60
C GLY A 495 -10.23 9.32 -6.75
N PRO A 496 -9.40 8.45 -7.36
CA PRO A 496 -7.97 8.71 -7.57
C PRO A 496 -7.65 10.06 -8.20
N LYS A 497 -8.40 10.48 -9.22
CA LYS A 497 -8.20 11.76 -9.90
C LYS A 497 -9.14 12.86 -9.38
N GLY A 498 -10.37 12.51 -9.00
CA GLY A 498 -11.39 13.47 -8.55
C GLY A 498 -11.12 14.06 -7.17
N GLY A 499 -10.64 13.23 -6.23
CA GLY A 499 -10.34 13.63 -4.85
C GLY A 499 -9.41 14.83 -4.79
N PRO A 500 -8.21 14.79 -5.41
CA PRO A 500 -7.47 13.63 -5.91
C PRO A 500 -6.85 12.80 -4.78
N GLY A 501 -6.27 11.63 -5.10
CA GLY A 501 -5.57 10.78 -4.15
C GLY A 501 -6.46 9.77 -3.45
N MET A 502 -7.72 9.63 -3.89
CA MET A 502 -8.68 8.66 -3.36
C MET A 502 -8.76 8.70 -1.82
N PRO A 503 -9.12 9.85 -1.20
CA PRO A 503 -9.12 9.98 0.25
C PRO A 503 -9.98 8.92 0.94
N GLU A 504 -9.55 8.51 2.13
CA GLU A 504 -10.35 7.66 3.01
C GLU A 504 -11.24 8.53 3.89
N MET A 505 -12.54 8.26 3.85
CA MET A 505 -13.55 9.04 4.55
C MET A 505 -14.09 8.21 5.72
N LEU A 506 -13.83 8.66 6.94
CA LEU A 506 -14.44 8.11 8.16
C LEU A 506 -15.60 8.98 8.65
N THR A 507 -15.48 10.31 8.50
CA THR A 507 -16.45 11.29 8.98
C THR A 507 -17.89 10.98 8.54
N PRO A 508 -18.17 10.63 7.26
CA PRO A 508 -19.53 10.35 6.80
C PRO A 508 -20.15 9.16 7.54
N THR A 509 -19.35 8.10 7.72
CA THR A 509 -19.81 6.90 8.40
C THR A 509 -20.08 7.15 9.88
N SER A 510 -19.20 7.89 10.56
CA SER A 510 -19.39 8.27 11.96
C SER A 510 -20.58 9.20 12.16
N ALA A 511 -20.81 10.15 11.24
CA ALA A 511 -21.96 11.06 11.29
C ALA A 511 -23.29 10.29 11.11
N ILE A 512 -23.37 9.37 10.15
CA ILE A 512 -24.56 8.51 9.96
C ILE A 512 -24.83 7.64 11.18
N MET A 513 -23.78 7.06 11.79
CA MET A 513 -23.91 6.27 13.01
C MET A 513 -24.37 7.12 14.19
N GLY A 514 -23.77 8.31 14.38
CA GLY A 514 -24.12 9.26 15.44
C GLY A 514 -25.55 9.80 15.30
N ALA A 515 -26.07 9.92 14.08
CA ALA A 515 -27.46 10.26 13.79
C ALA A 515 -28.44 9.08 13.98
N GLY A 516 -27.96 7.88 14.30
CA GLY A 516 -28.80 6.69 14.49
C GLY A 516 -29.29 6.04 13.18
N LEU A 517 -28.68 6.37 12.05
CA LEU A 517 -29.14 5.99 10.70
C LEU A 517 -28.39 4.81 10.08
N GLY A 518 -27.45 4.18 10.79
CA GLY A 518 -26.53 3.17 10.24
C GLY A 518 -27.17 1.95 9.55
N LYS A 519 -28.42 1.61 9.89
CA LYS A 519 -29.17 0.52 9.23
C LYS A 519 -30.20 1.00 8.20
N GLU A 520 -30.39 2.30 8.09
CA GLU A 520 -31.45 2.92 7.29
C GLU A 520 -30.90 3.65 6.06
N VAL A 521 -29.57 3.61 5.84
CA VAL A 521 -28.86 4.34 4.80
C VAL A 521 -27.80 3.45 4.16
N ALA A 522 -27.64 3.59 2.84
CA ALA A 522 -26.47 3.06 2.12
C ALA A 522 -25.52 4.21 1.74
N LEU A 523 -24.22 3.92 1.70
CA LEU A 523 -23.15 4.86 1.37
C LEU A 523 -22.36 4.36 0.16
N LEU A 524 -22.29 5.19 -0.87
CA LEU A 524 -21.59 4.92 -2.12
C LEU A 524 -20.52 5.99 -2.37
N THR A 525 -19.34 5.59 -2.82
CA THR A 525 -18.31 6.52 -3.27
C THR A 525 -17.35 5.94 -4.30
N ASP A 526 -16.80 6.80 -5.16
CA ASP A 526 -15.62 6.51 -5.98
C ASP A 526 -14.30 6.60 -5.19
N GLY A 527 -14.33 7.16 -3.97
CA GLY A 527 -13.24 7.16 -3.00
C GLY A 527 -13.18 5.91 -2.13
N ARG A 528 -12.79 6.08 -0.86
CA ARG A 528 -12.67 4.99 0.13
C ARG A 528 -13.42 5.35 1.41
N PHE A 529 -14.03 4.35 2.05
CA PHE A 529 -14.58 4.50 3.40
C PHE A 529 -13.70 3.76 4.41
N SER A 530 -13.55 4.32 5.60
CA SER A 530 -12.81 3.65 6.66
C SER A 530 -13.63 2.52 7.27
N GLY A 531 -12.96 1.42 7.66
CA GLY A 531 -13.58 0.14 8.04
C GLY A 531 -14.48 0.15 9.28
N GLY A 532 -14.63 1.29 9.97
CA GLY A 532 -15.41 1.45 11.21
C GLY A 532 -16.93 1.46 11.06
N SER A 533 -17.47 1.24 9.86
CA SER A 533 -18.88 1.37 9.56
C SER A 533 -19.64 0.03 9.56
N HIS A 534 -20.87 0.07 10.05
CA HIS A 534 -21.86 -1.01 9.94
C HIS A 534 -22.91 -0.55 8.92
N GLY A 535 -23.26 -1.37 7.92
CA GLY A 535 -24.21 -1.00 6.88
C GLY A 535 -23.73 -1.32 5.46
N TYR A 536 -24.49 -0.88 4.46
CA TYR A 536 -24.09 -0.98 3.05
C TYR A 536 -23.13 0.14 2.70
N VAL A 537 -21.82 -0.14 2.83
CA VAL A 537 -20.75 0.82 2.57
C VAL A 537 -19.92 0.32 1.41
N VAL A 538 -20.03 1.01 0.27
CA VAL A 538 -19.40 0.64 -1.00
C VAL A 538 -18.45 1.76 -1.43
N GLY A 539 -17.18 1.41 -1.57
CA GLY A 539 -16.16 2.29 -2.11
C GLY A 539 -15.60 1.76 -3.43
N HIS A 540 -14.59 2.46 -3.95
CA HIS A 540 -13.82 2.04 -5.12
C HIS A 540 -14.67 1.93 -6.39
N ILE A 541 -15.78 2.66 -6.48
CA ILE A 541 -16.68 2.59 -7.63
C ILE A 541 -15.92 3.02 -8.89
N CYS A 542 -15.83 2.10 -9.85
CA CYS A 542 -15.09 2.30 -11.09
C CYS A 542 -16.00 2.20 -12.34
N PRO A 543 -15.80 3.07 -13.34
CA PRO A 543 -14.91 4.25 -13.33
C PRO A 543 -15.34 5.34 -12.33
N GLU A 544 -14.38 6.13 -11.85
CA GLU A 544 -14.66 7.25 -10.93
C GLU A 544 -15.44 8.38 -11.63
N ALA A 545 -16.07 9.28 -10.86
CA ALA A 545 -16.85 10.39 -11.42
C ALA A 545 -16.00 11.33 -12.28
N GLN A 546 -14.75 11.58 -11.90
CA GLN A 546 -13.81 12.45 -12.64
C GLN A 546 -13.51 11.97 -14.06
N GLU A 547 -13.62 10.66 -14.31
CA GLU A 547 -13.40 10.02 -15.61
C GLU A 547 -14.72 9.80 -16.38
N GLY A 548 -15.83 10.38 -15.89
CA GLY A 548 -17.15 10.23 -16.49
C GLY A 548 -17.78 8.87 -16.22
N GLY A 549 -17.39 8.19 -15.15
CA GLY A 549 -18.07 6.96 -14.72
C GLY A 549 -19.55 7.21 -14.42
N PRO A 550 -20.41 6.17 -14.46
CA PRO A 550 -21.84 6.30 -14.20
C PRO A 550 -22.20 7.02 -12.88
N ILE A 551 -21.37 6.87 -11.83
CA ILE A 551 -21.52 7.61 -10.57
C ILE A 551 -21.51 9.15 -10.76
N GLY A 552 -20.80 9.66 -11.76
CA GLY A 552 -20.77 11.07 -12.16
C GLY A 552 -22.05 11.57 -12.84
N LEU A 553 -22.98 10.67 -13.16
CA LEU A 553 -24.23 10.98 -13.88
C LEU A 553 -25.49 10.86 -13.02
N ILE A 554 -25.34 10.37 -11.78
CA ILE A 554 -26.46 10.23 -10.83
C ILE A 554 -26.97 11.61 -10.43
N GLU A 555 -28.29 11.73 -10.31
CA GLU A 555 -29.01 12.91 -9.84
C GLU A 555 -29.82 12.57 -8.57
N ASN A 556 -30.16 13.60 -7.78
CA ASN A 556 -30.99 13.41 -6.59
C ASN A 556 -32.35 12.80 -6.97
N GLY A 557 -32.73 11.74 -6.26
CA GLY A 557 -34.01 11.05 -6.48
C GLY A 557 -33.94 9.81 -7.38
N ASP A 558 -32.87 9.62 -8.15
CA ASP A 558 -32.69 8.37 -8.93
C ASP A 558 -32.72 7.16 -7.99
N ILE A 559 -33.43 6.10 -8.36
CA ILE A 559 -33.52 4.90 -7.50
C ILE A 559 -32.28 4.04 -7.71
N ILE A 560 -31.54 3.77 -6.62
CA ILE A 560 -30.39 2.88 -6.64
C ILE A 560 -30.72 1.62 -5.86
N THR A 561 -30.39 0.47 -6.44
CA THR A 561 -30.53 -0.85 -5.85
C THR A 561 -29.17 -1.51 -5.66
N ILE A 562 -28.90 -1.96 -4.44
CA ILE A 562 -27.73 -2.76 -4.06
C ILE A 562 -28.22 -4.18 -3.75
N ASP A 563 -27.83 -5.15 -4.57
CA ASP A 563 -28.17 -6.55 -4.44
C ASP A 563 -26.89 -7.37 -4.26
N ILE A 564 -26.61 -7.73 -3.00
CA ILE A 564 -25.40 -8.50 -2.65
C ILE A 564 -25.46 -9.91 -3.22
N THR A 565 -26.66 -10.50 -3.31
CA THR A 565 -26.82 -11.88 -3.82
C THR A 565 -26.47 -11.98 -5.30
N LYS A 566 -26.81 -10.95 -6.08
CA LYS A 566 -26.47 -10.86 -7.50
C LYS A 566 -25.11 -10.23 -7.75
N ARG A 567 -24.47 -9.70 -6.70
CA ARG A 567 -23.24 -8.89 -6.78
C ARG A 567 -23.43 -7.69 -7.71
N ARG A 568 -24.57 -7.01 -7.58
CA ARG A 568 -24.98 -5.90 -8.44
C ARG A 568 -25.30 -4.64 -7.66
N MET A 569 -25.00 -3.51 -8.27
CA MET A 569 -25.34 -2.17 -7.86
C MET A 569 -25.79 -1.41 -9.11
N ASP A 570 -27.09 -1.16 -9.18
CA ASP A 570 -27.74 -0.60 -10.36
C ASP A 570 -28.52 0.66 -10.00
N VAL A 571 -28.52 1.64 -10.91
CA VAL A 571 -29.44 2.77 -10.90
C VAL A 571 -30.58 2.50 -11.88
N ASP A 572 -31.82 2.80 -11.49
CA ASP A 572 -33.05 2.62 -12.28
C ASP A 572 -33.19 3.71 -13.34
N LEU A 573 -32.24 3.70 -14.28
CA LEU A 573 -32.20 4.54 -15.46
C LEU A 573 -31.95 3.66 -16.67
N THR A 574 -32.60 4.00 -17.78
CA THR A 574 -32.36 3.33 -19.05
C THR A 574 -30.97 3.70 -19.59
N ASP A 575 -30.38 2.82 -20.42
CA ASP A 575 -29.12 3.10 -21.10
C ASP A 575 -29.19 4.39 -21.92
N LYS A 576 -30.38 4.72 -22.46
CA LYS A 576 -30.62 5.95 -23.22
C LYS A 576 -30.51 7.20 -22.33
N GLU A 577 -31.11 7.18 -21.14
CA GLU A 577 -31.04 8.31 -20.19
C GLU A 577 -29.60 8.50 -19.69
N LEU A 578 -28.90 7.42 -19.35
CA LEU A 578 -27.49 7.47 -18.97
C LEU A 578 -26.61 8.04 -20.08
N GLU A 579 -26.86 7.64 -21.34
CA GLU A 579 -26.13 8.16 -22.49
C GLU A 579 -26.47 9.64 -22.79
N GLU A 580 -27.71 10.06 -22.61
CA GLU A 580 -28.10 11.47 -22.72
C GLU A 580 -27.41 12.34 -21.67
N ARG A 581 -27.38 11.89 -20.40
CA ARG A 581 -26.63 12.58 -19.33
C ARG A 581 -25.13 12.60 -19.61
N ARG A 582 -24.57 11.51 -20.14
CA ARG A 582 -23.15 11.40 -20.52
C ARG A 582 -22.75 12.41 -21.59
N LYS A 583 -23.62 12.69 -22.57
CA LYS A 583 -23.35 13.69 -23.64
C LYS A 583 -23.26 15.11 -23.11
N THR A 584 -23.98 15.42 -22.03
CA THR A 584 -23.94 16.73 -21.38
C THR A 584 -22.87 16.83 -20.29
N TRP A 585 -22.29 15.70 -19.89
CA TRP A 585 -21.28 15.67 -18.83
C TRP A 585 -19.95 16.23 -19.32
N THR A 586 -19.37 17.12 -18.53
CA THR A 586 -18.02 17.65 -18.73
C THR A 586 -17.22 17.44 -17.46
N ALA A 587 -16.03 16.84 -17.60
CA ALA A 587 -15.14 16.62 -16.47
C ALA A 587 -14.88 17.93 -15.71
N PRO A 588 -15.08 17.98 -14.38
CA PRO A 588 -14.72 19.15 -13.61
C PRO A 588 -13.20 19.37 -13.68
N ALA A 589 -12.77 20.62 -13.52
CA ALA A 589 -11.36 20.95 -13.48
C ALA A 589 -10.67 20.25 -12.30
N TYR A 590 -9.45 19.75 -12.51
CA TYR A 590 -8.67 19.15 -11.44
C TYR A 590 -8.42 20.14 -10.30
N LYS A 591 -8.61 19.66 -9.06
CA LYS A 591 -8.38 20.44 -7.83
C LYS A 591 -6.90 20.77 -7.59
N ALA A 592 -5.98 20.07 -8.25
CA ALA A 592 -4.53 20.33 -8.20
C ALA A 592 -3.97 20.56 -9.60
N ASN A 593 -3.14 21.60 -9.78
CA ASN A 593 -2.50 21.93 -11.06
C ASN A 593 -0.96 21.84 -11.03
N ARG A 594 -0.36 21.58 -9.86
CA ARG A 594 1.09 21.44 -9.62
C ARG A 594 1.32 20.47 -8.46
N GLY A 595 2.59 20.15 -8.18
CA GLY A 595 2.99 19.32 -7.05
C GLY A 595 2.70 17.83 -7.23
N VAL A 596 2.83 17.06 -6.15
CA VAL A 596 2.77 15.59 -6.18
C VAL A 596 1.38 15.07 -6.59
N LEU A 597 0.29 15.70 -6.13
CA LEU A 597 -1.06 15.30 -6.53
C LEU A 597 -1.33 15.51 -8.01
N TYR A 598 -0.78 16.57 -8.63
CA TYR A 598 -0.92 16.74 -10.07
C TYR A 598 -0.10 15.72 -10.87
N LYS A 599 1.05 15.27 -10.35
CA LYS A 599 1.76 14.12 -10.93
C LYS A 599 0.92 12.84 -10.80
N TYR A 600 0.33 12.62 -9.62
CA TYR A 600 -0.52 11.46 -9.35
C TYR A 600 -1.71 11.39 -10.29
N ILE A 601 -2.48 12.48 -10.45
CA ILE A 601 -3.64 12.56 -11.36
C ILE A 601 -3.28 12.10 -12.78
N LYS A 602 -2.11 12.49 -13.29
CA LYS A 602 -1.68 12.17 -14.66
C LYS A 602 -1.23 10.73 -14.84
N ASN A 603 -0.89 10.04 -13.75
CA ASN A 603 -0.23 8.73 -13.80
C ASN A 603 -1.10 7.60 -13.23
N VAL A 604 -2.02 7.92 -12.32
CA VAL A 604 -2.75 6.92 -11.56
C VAL A 604 -3.77 6.18 -12.42
N GLN A 605 -3.77 4.86 -12.29
CA GLN A 605 -4.77 3.96 -12.86
C GLN A 605 -6.03 3.88 -11.98
N SER A 606 -7.08 3.23 -12.46
CA SER A 606 -8.32 3.05 -11.69
C SER A 606 -8.12 2.23 -10.41
N ALA A 607 -9.05 2.35 -9.46
CA ALA A 607 -9.06 1.54 -8.24
C ALA A 607 -9.21 0.03 -8.54
N SER A 608 -9.94 -0.35 -9.59
CA SER A 608 -10.03 -1.74 -10.06
C SER A 608 -8.67 -2.33 -10.49
N ASN A 609 -7.71 -1.47 -10.83
CA ASN A 609 -6.32 -1.82 -11.16
C ASN A 609 -5.34 -1.46 -10.02
N GLY A 610 -5.82 -1.33 -8.79
CA GLY A 610 -4.99 -1.07 -7.61
C GLY A 610 -4.39 0.34 -7.53
N CYS A 611 -4.89 1.30 -8.31
CA CYS A 611 -4.37 2.67 -8.37
C CYS A 611 -2.85 2.75 -8.63
N VAL A 612 -2.27 1.84 -9.41
CA VAL A 612 -0.83 1.88 -9.75
C VAL A 612 -0.50 3.13 -10.58
N THR A 613 0.77 3.57 -10.59
CA THR A 613 1.18 4.87 -11.17
C THR A 613 2.33 4.77 -12.18
N ASP A 614 2.73 3.56 -12.55
CA ASP A 614 3.92 3.24 -13.34
C ASP A 614 3.60 2.36 -14.56
N GLU A 615 2.38 2.46 -15.11
CA GLU A 615 1.88 1.67 -16.25
C GLU A 615 1.12 2.50 -17.30
#